data_AF-A0A822IHR6-F1
#
_entry.id   AF-A0A822IHR6-F1
#
_cell.length_a   1.000
_cell.length_b   1.000
_cell.length_c   1.000
_cell.angle_alpha   90.00
_cell.angle_beta   90.00
_cell.angle_gamma   90.00
#
_symmetry.space_group_name_H-M   'P 1'
#
loop_
_entity.id
_entity.type
_entity.pdbx_description
1 polymer ?
#
loop_
_entity_poly.entity_id
_entity_poly.type
_entity_poly.pdbx_seq_one_letter_code
_entity_poly.pdbx_strand_id
1 'polypeptide(L)'
;MIKKFLIILLSILLLFSTPYTASAVSEITLNEVKRPQSAILFIVDGFGSSYYYPETSPLALDGSLLSKAKTGNLSFGARIADIRTKHPVTGIAHSMIVTGFSDANEETVGYPGATIFDITREHGFVNLAIMQRGDFMNMRSEQDIILFAENNSIDEPLMSMQTKNAPDGVYDLMYEWKMKLPAYLDDKKGVDKYSAYNRWGIDAANAAASDMIKKHPSRRFLLTVNIGAIDSGGHNMGDDDYMKLIESLDSDIYPLYKTALDNNIAFFLTADHGMSFATMNSRRGGHSSDKYSTKIESLKIPLVILSPNAVTGIIGGEYQQEDLAPTLLGVLDLPDNLQYGDGNAINIKKYASIYVKADSKYQVSLWNNDQKLSERSDSELIFSGLPLNSSYTLKATGDGGTFEEIVSLDSDKQFSFKKPESSFNISNRRLIAIILILIVNIAGLIIIRRIKD
;
A
#
# COMPACT_ATOMS: atom_id res chain seq x y z
N MET A 1 29.14 -27.54 -29.95
CA MET A 1 27.67 -27.37 -29.93
C MET A 1 27.17 -26.91 -28.56
N ILE A 2 27.54 -27.60 -27.47
CA ILE A 2 27.18 -27.25 -26.08
C ILE A 2 27.59 -25.81 -25.67
N LYS A 3 28.80 -25.35 -26.03
CA LYS A 3 29.24 -23.96 -25.77
C LYS A 3 28.34 -22.90 -26.44
N LYS A 4 27.88 -23.15 -27.68
CA LYS A 4 27.00 -22.21 -28.39
C LYS A 4 25.60 -22.17 -27.77
N PHE A 5 25.10 -23.32 -27.31
CA PHE A 5 23.83 -23.42 -26.59
C PHE A 5 23.88 -22.70 -25.23
N LEU A 6 24.96 -22.87 -24.48
CA LEU A 6 25.17 -22.18 -23.19
C LEU A 6 25.25 -20.66 -23.36
N ILE A 7 25.91 -20.18 -24.41
CA ILE A 7 25.99 -18.74 -24.72
C ILE A 7 24.61 -18.19 -25.08
N ILE A 8 23.81 -18.90 -25.88
CA ILE A 8 22.45 -18.47 -26.21
C ILE A 8 21.57 -18.42 -24.95
N LEU A 9 21.66 -19.43 -24.08
CA LEU A 9 20.92 -19.47 -22.82
C LEU A 9 21.34 -18.32 -21.89
N LEU A 10 22.63 -18.03 -21.79
CA LEU A 10 23.16 -16.92 -20.98
C LEU A 10 22.74 -15.56 -21.54
N SER A 11 22.74 -15.39 -22.86
CA SER A 11 22.24 -14.17 -23.52
C SER A 11 20.75 -13.97 -23.31
N ILE A 12 19.96 -15.05 -23.31
CA ILE A 12 18.53 -15.01 -23.00
C ILE A 12 18.33 -14.65 -21.51
N LEU A 13 19.09 -15.25 -20.59
CA LEU A 13 19.06 -14.87 -19.17
C LEU A 13 19.46 -13.40 -18.94
N LEU A 14 20.46 -12.90 -19.67
CA LEU A 14 20.90 -11.51 -19.60
C LEU A 14 19.88 -10.52 -20.19
N LEU A 15 19.07 -10.96 -21.16
CA LEU A 15 17.93 -10.19 -21.66
C LEU A 15 16.75 -10.16 -20.68
N PHE A 16 16.69 -11.11 -19.73
CA PHE A 16 15.73 -11.10 -18.62
C PHE A 16 16.27 -10.44 -17.35
N SER A 17 17.58 -10.15 -17.28
CA SER A 17 18.21 -9.46 -16.15
C SER A 17 18.36 -7.96 -16.38
N THR A 18 17.61 -7.37 -17.32
CA THR A 18 17.55 -5.91 -17.39
C THR A 18 16.87 -5.42 -16.11
N PRO A 19 17.50 -4.51 -15.34
CA PRO A 19 16.78 -3.83 -14.26
C PRO A 19 15.49 -3.28 -14.87
N TYR A 20 14.37 -3.44 -14.18
CA TYR A 20 13.09 -2.83 -14.57
C TYR A 20 13.39 -1.38 -14.93
N THR A 21 13.39 -1.07 -16.22
CA THR A 21 13.53 0.30 -16.68
C THR A 21 12.25 0.97 -16.22
N ALA A 22 12.36 1.89 -15.24
CA ALA A 22 11.25 2.72 -14.83
C ALA A 22 10.55 3.23 -16.09
N SER A 23 9.23 3.06 -16.16
CA SER A 23 8.46 3.57 -17.29
C SER A 23 8.70 5.06 -17.37
N ALA A 24 9.13 5.55 -18.53
CA ALA A 24 9.31 6.97 -18.75
C ALA A 24 7.92 7.60 -18.88
N VAL A 25 7.32 7.94 -17.73
CA VAL A 25 6.05 8.64 -17.68
C VAL A 25 6.29 10.11 -18.01
N SER A 26 5.60 10.60 -19.03
CA SER A 26 5.62 12.02 -19.36
C SER A 26 4.57 12.76 -18.54
N GLU A 27 5.00 13.70 -17.71
CA GLU A 27 4.10 14.53 -16.91
C GLU A 27 3.99 15.96 -17.46
N ILE A 28 2.78 16.51 -17.43
CA ILE A 28 2.46 17.89 -17.72
C ILE A 28 1.73 18.49 -16.52
N THR A 29 2.42 19.39 -15.82
CA THR A 29 1.88 20.10 -14.66
C THR A 29 1.33 21.45 -15.10
N LEU A 30 0.03 21.66 -14.92
CA LEU A 30 -0.66 22.88 -15.40
C LEU A 30 -0.76 23.98 -14.34
N ASN A 31 -0.73 23.62 -13.05
CA ASN A 31 -0.73 24.55 -11.92
C ASN A 31 0.24 24.06 -10.84
N GLU A 32 0.49 24.86 -9.80
CA GLU A 32 1.32 24.44 -8.67
C GLU A 32 0.74 23.18 -7.99
N VAL A 33 1.52 22.10 -7.98
CA VAL A 33 1.14 20.82 -7.38
C VAL A 33 2.01 20.55 -6.17
N LYS A 34 1.39 20.40 -4.99
CA LYS A 34 2.08 20.05 -3.75
C LYS A 34 2.10 18.53 -3.54
N ARG A 35 2.70 17.80 -4.48
CA ARG A 35 2.78 16.34 -4.42
C ARG A 35 3.71 15.86 -3.30
N PRO A 36 3.31 14.86 -2.50
CA PRO A 36 4.21 14.22 -1.55
C PRO A 36 5.32 13.41 -2.27
N GLN A 37 6.55 13.54 -1.79
CA GLN A 37 7.70 12.84 -2.40
C GLN A 37 7.71 11.35 -2.08
N SER A 38 7.15 10.95 -0.94
CA SER A 38 7.16 9.59 -0.42
C SER A 38 5.92 9.36 0.44
N ALA A 39 5.70 8.11 0.86
CA ALA A 39 4.58 7.76 1.73
C ALA A 39 5.00 6.85 2.89
N ILE A 40 4.26 6.95 3.99
CA ILE A 40 4.25 6.01 5.10
C ILE A 40 2.83 5.47 5.22
N LEU A 41 2.69 4.16 5.09
CA LEU A 41 1.46 3.42 5.34
C LEU A 41 1.58 2.76 6.71
N PHE A 42 0.94 3.36 7.71
CA PHE A 42 0.97 2.93 9.10
C PHE A 42 -0.31 2.18 9.48
N ILE A 43 -0.19 0.87 9.65
CA ILE A 43 -1.27 -0.06 9.94
C ILE A 43 -1.17 -0.49 11.40
N VAL A 44 -2.28 -0.44 12.11
CA VAL A 44 -2.36 -0.85 13.52
C VAL A 44 -3.25 -2.08 13.63
N ASP A 45 -2.67 -3.20 14.05
CA ASP A 45 -3.42 -4.47 14.19
C ASP A 45 -4.49 -4.34 15.29
N GLY A 46 -5.73 -4.67 14.92
CA GLY A 46 -6.86 -4.71 15.84
C GLY A 46 -7.32 -3.36 16.39
N PHE A 47 -7.00 -2.25 15.71
CA PHE A 47 -7.39 -0.90 16.14
C PHE A 47 -8.72 -0.42 15.53
N GLY A 48 -9.76 -0.32 16.37
CA GLY A 48 -11.09 0.13 15.95
C GLY A 48 -11.30 1.63 16.10
N SER A 49 -11.84 2.30 15.07
CA SER A 49 -12.13 3.75 15.15
C SER A 49 -13.25 4.09 16.13
N SER A 50 -14.15 3.14 16.42
CA SER A 50 -15.21 3.27 17.44
C SER A 50 -14.69 3.71 18.82
N TYR A 51 -13.42 3.42 19.12
CA TYR A 51 -12.84 3.66 20.43
C TYR A 51 -12.21 5.04 20.60
N TYR A 52 -12.10 5.85 19.55
CA TYR A 52 -11.53 7.22 19.68
C TYR A 52 -12.19 8.28 18.80
N TYR A 53 -12.88 7.91 17.72
CA TYR A 53 -13.57 8.88 16.86
C TYR A 53 -14.71 9.57 17.59
N PRO A 54 -14.72 10.90 17.76
CA PRO A 54 -15.71 11.59 18.60
C PRO A 54 -17.18 11.28 18.29
N GLU A 55 -17.50 11.02 17.03
CA GLU A 55 -18.85 10.74 16.53
C GLU A 55 -19.38 9.33 16.84
N THR A 56 -18.56 8.43 17.38
CA THR A 56 -18.95 7.03 17.68
C THR A 56 -19.11 6.78 19.17
N SER A 57 -19.76 5.69 19.55
CA SER A 57 -19.84 5.21 20.94
C SER A 57 -19.71 3.69 20.91
N PRO A 58 -18.59 3.12 21.39
CA PRO A 58 -18.34 1.69 21.27
C PRO A 58 -19.25 0.93 22.23
N LEU A 59 -19.88 -0.15 21.74
CA LEU A 59 -20.75 -1.01 22.53
C LEU A 59 -20.15 -2.40 22.66
N ALA A 60 -20.32 -3.00 23.84
CA ALA A 60 -20.10 -4.42 24.02
C ALA A 60 -21.27 -5.23 23.43
N LEU A 61 -21.10 -6.56 23.34
CA LEU A 61 -22.14 -7.42 22.77
C LEU A 61 -23.45 -7.45 23.56
N ASP A 62 -23.39 -7.23 24.87
CA ASP A 62 -24.56 -7.11 25.74
C ASP A 62 -25.25 -5.72 25.67
N GLY A 63 -24.71 -4.81 24.85
CA GLY A 63 -25.20 -3.44 24.70
C GLY A 63 -24.66 -2.46 25.74
N SER A 64 -23.77 -2.89 26.64
CA SER A 64 -23.11 -1.97 27.58
C SER A 64 -22.17 -1.02 26.84
N LEU A 65 -22.13 0.25 27.29
CA LEU A 65 -21.25 1.26 26.73
C LEU A 65 -19.82 1.04 27.19
N LEU A 66 -18.88 0.99 26.25
CA LEU A 66 -17.45 0.86 26.52
C LEU A 66 -16.78 2.23 26.61
N SER A 67 -15.63 2.26 27.29
CA SER A 67 -14.77 3.44 27.38
C SER A 67 -14.19 3.83 26.01
N LYS A 68 -13.77 5.09 25.89
CA LYS A 68 -13.04 5.62 24.74
C LYS A 68 -11.68 6.13 25.16
N ALA A 69 -10.70 5.93 24.29
CA ALA A 69 -9.36 6.46 24.45
C ALA A 69 -9.38 7.98 24.27
N LYS A 70 -8.56 8.68 25.07
CA LYS A 70 -8.34 10.12 24.93
C LYS A 70 -7.15 10.36 24.01
N THR A 71 -7.43 10.84 22.81
CA THR A 71 -6.43 10.99 21.75
C THR A 71 -6.44 12.41 21.19
N GLY A 72 -5.27 13.01 20.98
CA GLY A 72 -5.13 14.31 20.32
C GLY A 72 -4.40 14.23 18.98
N ASN A 73 -3.38 13.37 18.88
CA ASN A 73 -2.48 13.27 17.73
C ASN A 73 -3.03 12.37 16.61
N LEU A 74 -3.84 11.36 16.94
CA LEU A 74 -4.41 10.41 15.96
C LEU A 74 -5.50 11.02 15.05
N SER A 75 -5.74 12.33 15.13
CA SER A 75 -6.75 13.04 14.33
C SER A 75 -6.16 14.11 13.40
N PHE A 76 -4.83 14.16 13.24
CA PHE A 76 -4.18 15.15 12.39
C PHE A 76 -4.28 14.80 10.90
N GLY A 77 -5.09 15.54 10.13
CA GLY A 77 -5.20 15.40 8.68
C GLY A 77 -6.64 15.38 8.17
N ALA A 78 -6.85 14.72 7.03
CA ALA A 78 -8.16 14.28 6.58
C ALA A 78 -8.52 12.98 7.31
N ARG A 79 -9.63 12.98 8.04
CA ARG A 79 -10.14 11.81 8.78
C ARG A 79 -11.40 11.31 8.10
N ILE A 80 -11.39 10.05 7.66
CA ILE A 80 -12.55 9.42 7.02
C ILE A 80 -13.50 8.94 8.10
N ALA A 81 -14.75 9.40 8.09
CA ALA A 81 -15.69 9.17 9.18
C ALA A 81 -16.21 7.71 9.27
N ASP A 82 -16.41 7.06 8.12
CA ASP A 82 -16.89 5.67 8.07
C ASP A 82 -16.13 4.88 7.00
N ILE A 83 -15.20 4.07 7.48
CA ILE A 83 -14.48 3.10 6.67
C ILE A 83 -14.47 1.75 7.39
N ARG A 84 -14.72 0.68 6.65
CA ARG A 84 -14.92 -0.65 7.23
C ARG A 84 -14.08 -1.70 6.53
N THR A 85 -13.61 -2.67 7.29
CA THR A 85 -13.17 -3.95 6.72
C THR A 85 -14.37 -4.87 6.56
N LYS A 86 -14.35 -5.71 5.53
CA LYS A 86 -15.33 -6.79 5.32
C LYS A 86 -14.98 -8.04 6.14
N HIS A 87 -13.69 -8.24 6.41
CA HIS A 87 -13.15 -9.44 7.03
C HIS A 87 -12.17 -9.05 8.12
N PRO A 88 -12.56 -9.10 9.42
CA PRO A 88 -11.67 -8.71 10.50
C PRO A 88 -10.65 -9.82 10.79
N VAL A 89 -9.75 -10.06 9.83
CA VAL A 89 -8.73 -11.10 9.83
C VAL A 89 -7.45 -10.51 9.23
N THR A 90 -6.39 -10.44 10.04
CA THR A 90 -5.12 -9.77 9.71
C THR A 90 -4.60 -10.05 8.30
N GLY A 91 -4.40 -11.32 7.90
CA GLY A 91 -3.83 -11.67 6.60
C GLY A 91 -4.69 -11.22 5.40
N ILE A 92 -6.02 -11.41 5.49
CA ILE A 92 -6.98 -10.98 4.46
C ILE A 92 -7.01 -9.45 4.38
N ALA A 93 -7.15 -8.78 5.53
CA ALA A 93 -7.22 -7.33 5.60
C ALA A 93 -5.96 -6.65 5.08
N HIS A 94 -4.76 -7.15 5.43
CA HIS A 94 -3.50 -6.64 4.87
C HIS A 94 -3.43 -6.85 3.35
N SER A 95 -3.96 -7.96 2.84
CA SER A 95 -4.04 -8.21 1.40
C SER A 95 -4.96 -7.19 0.72
N MET A 96 -6.14 -6.92 1.27
CA MET A 96 -7.06 -5.90 0.75
C MET A 96 -6.43 -4.49 0.76
N ILE A 97 -5.79 -4.10 1.86
CA ILE A 97 -5.15 -2.78 2.00
C ILE A 97 -4.14 -2.50 0.89
N VAL A 98 -3.33 -3.50 0.52
CA VAL A 98 -2.24 -3.29 -0.46
C VAL A 98 -2.64 -3.60 -1.89
N THR A 99 -3.74 -4.34 -2.12
CA THR A 99 -4.20 -4.70 -3.47
C THR A 99 -5.39 -3.87 -3.96
N GLY A 100 -6.14 -3.27 -3.04
CA GLY A 100 -7.41 -2.62 -3.35
C GLY A 100 -8.45 -3.59 -3.91
N PHE A 101 -8.32 -4.90 -3.65
CA PHE A 101 -9.23 -5.92 -4.13
C PHE A 101 -10.05 -6.51 -2.98
N SER A 102 -11.38 -6.40 -3.07
CA SER A 102 -12.33 -6.74 -2.01
C SER A 102 -12.34 -8.23 -1.60
N ASP A 103 -11.86 -9.11 -2.48
CA ASP A 103 -11.75 -10.56 -2.25
C ASP A 103 -10.27 -11.03 -2.19
N ALA A 104 -9.34 -10.11 -1.93
CA ALA A 104 -7.91 -10.42 -1.81
C ALA A 104 -7.61 -11.40 -0.68
N ASN A 105 -6.60 -12.24 -0.91
CA ASN A 105 -5.98 -13.07 0.10
C ASN A 105 -4.45 -13.03 -0.01
N GLU A 106 -3.76 -13.74 0.87
CA GLU A 106 -2.29 -13.73 0.93
C GLU A 106 -1.64 -14.18 -0.39
N GLU A 107 -2.29 -15.04 -1.17
CA GLU A 107 -1.81 -15.48 -2.48
C GLU A 107 -1.89 -14.35 -3.52
N THR A 108 -2.99 -13.61 -3.54
CA THR A 108 -3.22 -12.49 -4.47
C THR A 108 -2.11 -11.44 -4.40
N VAL A 109 -1.55 -11.20 -3.23
CA VAL A 109 -0.44 -10.25 -3.04
C VAL A 109 0.80 -10.62 -3.85
N GLY A 110 1.00 -11.91 -4.16
CA GLY A 110 2.12 -12.36 -4.99
C GLY A 110 1.86 -12.30 -6.49
N TYR A 111 0.67 -11.84 -6.93
CA TYR A 111 0.34 -11.75 -8.35
C TYR A 111 0.94 -10.48 -8.96
N PRO A 112 1.49 -10.54 -10.19
CA PRO A 112 2.08 -9.35 -10.82
C PRO A 112 1.08 -8.21 -10.97
N GLY A 113 1.49 -6.99 -10.62
CA GLY A 113 0.66 -5.79 -10.77
C GLY A 113 -0.55 -5.77 -9.83
N ALA A 114 -0.58 -6.64 -8.82
CA ALA A 114 -1.70 -6.73 -7.89
C ALA A 114 -1.62 -5.72 -6.77
N THR A 115 -0.42 -5.19 -6.46
CA THR A 115 -0.20 -4.42 -5.24
C THR A 115 0.24 -2.99 -5.52
N ILE A 116 0.03 -2.11 -4.53
CA ILE A 116 0.63 -0.78 -4.53
C ILE A 116 2.15 -0.83 -4.67
N PHE A 117 2.81 -1.90 -4.22
CA PHE A 117 4.25 -2.07 -4.31
C PHE A 117 4.75 -2.24 -5.75
N ASP A 118 3.95 -2.91 -6.59
CA ASP A 118 4.22 -3.04 -8.02
C ASP A 118 4.22 -1.65 -8.69
N ILE A 119 3.15 -0.90 -8.46
CA ILE A 119 2.95 0.43 -9.04
C ILE A 119 4.03 1.40 -8.54
N THR A 120 4.27 1.47 -7.24
CA THR A 120 5.29 2.38 -6.68
C THR A 120 6.69 2.05 -7.24
N ARG A 121 7.03 0.77 -7.39
CA ARG A 121 8.30 0.32 -7.97
C ARG A 121 8.43 0.73 -9.44
N GLU A 122 7.38 0.56 -10.24
CA GLU A 122 7.34 1.02 -11.64
C GLU A 122 7.60 2.53 -11.77
N HIS A 123 7.19 3.30 -10.75
CA HIS A 123 7.37 4.76 -10.67
C HIS A 123 8.55 5.20 -9.77
N GLY A 124 9.54 4.32 -9.57
CA GLY A 124 10.84 4.67 -9.01
C GLY A 124 10.90 4.77 -7.47
N PHE A 125 9.93 4.20 -6.76
CA PHE A 125 9.98 4.08 -5.31
C PHE A 125 10.82 2.89 -4.87
N VAL A 126 11.39 3.01 -3.68
CA VAL A 126 11.85 1.88 -2.87
C VAL A 126 10.75 1.49 -1.89
N ASN A 127 10.41 0.21 -1.82
CA ASN A 127 9.43 -0.32 -0.88
C ASN A 127 10.15 -0.89 0.35
N LEU A 128 9.87 -0.30 1.51
CA LEU A 128 10.47 -0.64 2.81
C LEU A 128 9.38 -1.09 3.76
N ALA A 129 9.70 -2.00 4.69
CA ALA A 129 8.72 -2.35 5.72
C ALA A 129 9.30 -2.64 7.11
N ILE A 130 8.50 -2.32 8.13
CA ILE A 130 8.72 -2.70 9.54
C ILE A 130 7.40 -3.26 10.06
N MET A 131 7.33 -4.58 10.25
CA MET A 131 6.05 -5.27 10.45
C MET A 131 6.08 -6.17 11.67
N GLN A 132 5.22 -5.90 12.65
CA GLN A 132 5.01 -6.79 13.79
C GLN A 132 3.99 -7.89 13.49
N ARG A 133 3.12 -7.67 12.51
CA ARG A 133 2.06 -8.57 12.02
C ARG A 133 1.86 -8.36 10.51
N GLY A 134 1.09 -9.25 9.88
CA GLY A 134 0.70 -9.12 8.47
C GLY A 134 1.84 -9.39 7.46
N ASP A 135 2.94 -9.97 7.91
CA ASP A 135 4.20 -10.18 7.18
C ASP A 135 4.31 -11.59 6.56
N PHE A 136 3.20 -12.11 6.02
CA PHE A 136 3.21 -13.37 5.28
C PHE A 136 4.16 -13.32 4.06
N MET A 137 4.54 -14.49 3.55
CA MET A 137 5.65 -14.63 2.59
C MET A 137 5.51 -13.71 1.35
N ASN A 138 4.30 -13.57 0.80
CA ASN A 138 4.06 -12.73 -0.37
C ASN A 138 4.19 -11.24 -0.03
N MET A 139 3.69 -10.79 1.13
CA MET A 139 3.93 -9.43 1.62
C MET A 139 5.43 -9.12 1.76
N ARG A 140 6.20 -10.04 2.35
CA ARG A 140 7.67 -9.88 2.49
C ARG A 140 8.37 -9.84 1.14
N SER A 141 7.85 -10.58 0.17
CA SER A 141 8.39 -10.61 -1.19
C SER A 141 8.17 -9.30 -1.93
N GLU A 142 7.17 -8.51 -1.57
CA GLU A 142 6.95 -7.19 -2.18
C GLU A 142 7.88 -6.09 -1.66
N GLN A 143 8.69 -6.35 -0.64
CA GLN A 143 9.58 -5.35 -0.05
C GLN A 143 11.01 -5.46 -0.60
N ASP A 144 11.65 -4.31 -0.83
CA ASP A 144 13.07 -4.26 -1.14
C ASP A 144 13.91 -4.58 0.10
N ILE A 145 13.42 -4.19 1.28
CA ILE A 145 13.90 -4.66 2.58
C ILE A 145 12.78 -4.57 3.62
N ILE A 146 12.73 -5.58 4.51
CA ILE A 146 11.77 -5.65 5.61
C ILE A 146 12.44 -6.12 6.91
N LEU A 147 12.06 -5.49 8.02
CA LEU A 147 12.26 -5.95 9.40
C LEU A 147 10.92 -6.48 9.93
N PHE A 148 10.82 -7.77 10.27
CA PHE A 148 9.55 -8.41 10.59
C PHE A 148 9.61 -9.35 11.80
N ALA A 149 8.46 -9.69 12.36
CA ALA A 149 8.34 -10.59 13.51
C ALA A 149 8.13 -12.05 13.04
N GLU A 150 9.05 -12.96 13.39
CA GLU A 150 8.92 -14.39 13.08
C GLU A 150 7.87 -15.09 13.95
N ASN A 151 7.46 -14.47 15.06
CA ASN A 151 6.46 -15.01 15.97
C ASN A 151 5.49 -13.91 16.45
N ASN A 152 4.34 -14.35 16.96
CA ASN A 152 3.32 -13.43 17.51
C ASN A 152 3.56 -13.10 19.00
N SER A 153 4.68 -13.52 19.58
CA SER A 153 4.95 -13.35 21.01
C SER A 153 5.41 -11.93 21.31
N ILE A 154 4.71 -11.23 22.20
CA ILE A 154 5.20 -9.96 22.79
C ILE A 154 6.13 -10.25 23.97
N ASP A 155 6.01 -11.43 24.56
CA ASP A 155 6.82 -11.78 25.72
C ASP A 155 8.25 -12.12 25.36
N GLU A 156 8.42 -12.84 24.26
CA GLU A 156 9.69 -13.27 23.68
C GLU A 156 9.65 -13.03 22.16
N PRO A 157 9.62 -11.75 21.72
CA PRO A 157 9.50 -11.42 20.31
C PRO A 157 10.76 -11.79 19.56
N LEU A 158 10.57 -12.44 18.42
CA LEU A 158 11.67 -12.84 17.54
C LEU A 158 11.61 -12.03 16.27
N MET A 159 12.57 -11.12 16.08
CA MET A 159 12.64 -10.26 14.89
C MET A 159 13.64 -10.77 13.87
N SER A 160 13.33 -10.61 12.60
CA SER A 160 14.14 -11.05 11.48
C SER A 160 14.10 -10.04 10.34
N MET A 161 14.95 -10.28 9.35
CA MET A 161 15.11 -9.37 8.23
C MET A 161 15.17 -10.15 6.93
N GLN A 162 14.59 -9.55 5.89
CA GLN A 162 14.69 -10.03 4.52
C GLN A 162 15.02 -8.85 3.62
N THR A 163 15.92 -9.04 2.67
CA THR A 163 16.32 -8.01 1.71
C THR A 163 16.39 -8.59 0.32
N LYS A 164 15.96 -7.79 -0.67
CA LYS A 164 16.15 -8.03 -2.10
C LYS A 164 17.10 -6.98 -2.67
N ASN A 165 16.79 -5.71 -2.45
CA ASN A 165 17.49 -4.56 -3.03
C ASN A 165 17.52 -3.38 -2.04
N ALA A 166 17.96 -3.60 -0.80
CA ALA A 166 18.06 -2.53 0.20
C ALA A 166 18.92 -1.35 -0.30
N PRO A 167 18.47 -0.09 -0.12
CA PRO A 167 19.34 1.07 -0.30
C PRO A 167 20.54 1.03 0.65
N ASP A 168 21.65 1.64 0.23
CA ASP A 168 22.89 1.64 0.99
C ASP A 168 22.68 2.14 2.42
N GLY A 169 23.17 1.36 3.40
CA GLY A 169 23.07 1.65 4.83
C GLY A 169 21.74 1.32 5.50
N VAL A 170 20.66 1.06 4.76
CA VAL A 170 19.34 0.74 5.34
C VAL A 170 19.34 -0.63 6.01
N TYR A 171 20.07 -1.60 5.46
CA TYR A 171 20.22 -2.93 6.09
C TYR A 171 20.87 -2.81 7.47
N ASP A 172 21.99 -2.11 7.58
CA ASP A 172 22.70 -1.96 8.85
C ASP A 172 21.84 -1.22 9.88
N LEU A 173 21.11 -0.19 9.45
CA LEU A 173 20.15 0.52 10.29
C LEU A 173 19.06 -0.41 10.84
N MET A 174 18.41 -1.18 9.96
CA MET A 174 17.35 -2.11 10.39
C MET A 174 17.90 -3.21 11.30
N TYR A 175 19.13 -3.66 11.06
CA TYR A 175 19.81 -4.61 11.93
C TYR A 175 20.08 -4.02 13.32
N GLU A 176 20.55 -2.78 13.42
CA GLU A 176 20.70 -2.09 14.70
C GLU A 176 19.36 -1.98 15.44
N TRP A 177 18.27 -1.65 14.74
CA TRP A 177 16.94 -1.57 15.34
C TRP A 177 16.42 -2.92 15.82
N LYS A 178 16.65 -3.99 15.05
CA LYS A 178 16.41 -5.36 15.51
C LYS A 178 17.11 -5.63 16.85
N MET A 179 18.37 -5.23 17.00
CA MET A 179 19.15 -5.44 18.22
C MET A 179 18.73 -4.55 19.40
N LYS A 180 18.02 -3.44 19.16
CA LYS A 180 17.52 -2.54 20.22
C LYS A 180 16.25 -3.03 20.90
N LEU A 181 15.50 -3.96 20.30
CA LEU A 181 14.20 -4.40 20.84
C LEU A 181 14.27 -4.91 22.30
N PRO A 182 15.23 -5.77 22.70
CA PRO A 182 15.29 -6.26 24.08
C PRO A 182 15.35 -5.15 25.13
N ALA A 183 16.11 -4.08 24.85
CA ALA A 183 16.22 -2.93 25.76
C ALA A 183 14.92 -2.13 25.89
N TYR A 184 14.04 -2.14 24.88
CA TYR A 184 12.72 -1.53 24.97
C TYR A 184 11.80 -2.31 25.92
N LEU A 185 11.98 -3.62 26.04
CA LEU A 185 11.07 -4.49 26.80
C LEU A 185 11.59 -4.79 28.21
N ASP A 186 12.83 -4.42 28.50
CA ASP A 186 13.50 -4.72 29.76
C ASP A 186 12.70 -4.23 30.97
N ASP A 187 12.49 -5.14 31.92
CA ASP A 187 11.68 -4.98 33.13
C ASP A 187 10.23 -4.48 32.96
N LYS A 188 9.68 -4.48 31.73
CA LYS A 188 8.29 -4.04 31.47
C LYS A 188 7.29 -5.17 31.57
N LYS A 189 6.07 -4.84 32.02
CA LYS A 189 4.94 -5.78 32.15
C LYS A 189 3.62 -5.10 31.79
N GLY A 190 2.60 -5.89 31.46
CA GLY A 190 1.25 -5.40 31.15
C GLY A 190 1.26 -4.35 30.04
N VAL A 191 0.44 -3.32 30.19
CA VAL A 191 0.32 -2.18 29.26
C VAL A 191 1.68 -1.61 28.89
N ASP A 192 2.58 -1.38 29.85
CA ASP A 192 3.89 -0.75 29.58
C ASP A 192 4.75 -1.59 28.63
N LYS A 193 4.68 -2.92 28.70
CA LYS A 193 5.42 -3.82 27.79
C LYS A 193 4.85 -3.75 26.38
N TYR A 194 3.54 -3.77 26.27
CA TYR A 194 2.81 -3.75 25.00
C TYR A 194 2.98 -2.40 24.30
N SER A 195 2.86 -1.29 25.04
CA SER A 195 3.16 0.05 24.55
C SER A 195 4.62 0.17 24.11
N ALA A 196 5.58 -0.32 24.90
CA ALA A 196 6.99 -0.28 24.51
C ALA A 196 7.31 -1.12 23.26
N TYR A 197 6.63 -2.25 23.06
CA TYR A 197 6.75 -3.06 21.84
C TYR A 197 6.27 -2.27 20.61
N ASN A 198 5.10 -1.63 20.67
CA ASN A 198 4.64 -0.75 19.60
C ASN A 198 5.59 0.44 19.37
N ARG A 199 6.01 1.10 20.46
CA ARG A 199 6.94 2.24 20.41
C ARG A 199 8.24 1.88 19.71
N TRP A 200 8.82 0.71 19.99
CA TRP A 200 10.00 0.23 19.26
C TRP A 200 9.77 0.20 17.74
N GLY A 201 8.62 -0.33 17.29
CA GLY A 201 8.26 -0.38 15.88
C GLY A 201 8.11 1.01 15.26
N ILE A 202 7.48 1.93 15.98
CA ILE A 202 7.31 3.33 15.58
C ILE A 202 8.66 4.06 15.48
N ASP A 203 9.51 3.91 16.48
CA ASP A 203 10.83 4.54 16.54
C ASP A 203 11.75 3.99 15.44
N ALA A 204 11.69 2.68 15.17
CA ALA A 204 12.40 2.05 14.05
C ALA A 204 11.90 2.60 12.69
N ALA A 205 10.59 2.77 12.52
CA ALA A 205 10.00 3.33 11.30
C ALA A 205 10.43 4.79 11.09
N ASN A 206 10.39 5.57 12.16
CA ASN A 206 10.85 6.96 12.14
C ASN A 206 12.33 7.07 11.77
N ALA A 207 13.16 6.17 12.28
CA ALA A 207 14.57 6.12 11.92
C ALA A 207 14.79 5.72 10.46
N ALA A 208 14.06 4.71 9.95
CA ALA A 208 14.14 4.30 8.55
C ALA A 208 13.73 5.43 7.59
N ALA A 209 12.61 6.11 7.88
CA ALA A 209 12.18 7.28 7.11
C ALA A 209 13.23 8.40 7.17
N SER A 210 13.75 8.72 8.36
CA SER A 210 14.79 9.75 8.54
C SER A 210 16.08 9.43 7.78
N ASP A 211 16.47 8.16 7.74
CA ASP A 211 17.66 7.72 7.02
C ASP A 211 17.49 7.85 5.50
N MET A 212 16.33 7.45 4.97
CA MET A 212 15.99 7.65 3.56
C MET A 212 16.00 9.14 3.18
N ILE A 213 15.38 9.99 3.99
CA ILE A 213 15.35 11.44 3.75
C ILE A 213 16.77 12.02 3.72
N LYS A 214 17.62 11.62 4.66
CA LYS A 214 18.95 12.21 4.85
C LYS A 214 19.99 11.67 3.87
N LYS A 215 20.02 10.36 3.64
CA LYS A 215 21.06 9.68 2.85
C LYS A 215 20.64 9.43 1.40
N HIS A 216 19.33 9.36 1.14
CA HIS A 216 18.77 9.06 -0.17
C HIS A 216 17.74 10.11 -0.63
N PRO A 217 18.03 11.43 -0.55
CA PRO A 217 17.03 12.51 -0.72
C PRO A 217 16.37 12.55 -2.11
N SER A 218 16.97 11.94 -3.13
CA SER A 218 16.41 11.85 -4.48
C SER A 218 15.62 10.56 -4.74
N ARG A 219 15.57 9.63 -3.78
CA ARG A 219 14.83 8.37 -3.91
C ARG A 219 13.50 8.48 -3.18
N ARG A 220 12.41 8.27 -3.91
CA ARG A 220 11.08 8.14 -3.34
C ARG A 220 10.98 6.80 -2.60
N PHE A 221 10.17 6.74 -1.55
CA PHE A 221 9.93 5.49 -0.83
C PHE A 221 8.48 5.35 -0.37
N LEU A 222 8.05 4.10 -0.24
CA LEU A 222 6.86 3.70 0.48
C LEU A 222 7.32 2.87 1.69
N LEU A 223 7.13 3.40 2.89
CA LEU A 223 7.41 2.69 4.14
C LEU A 223 6.11 2.11 4.71
N THR A 224 5.97 0.79 4.67
CA THR A 224 4.86 0.08 5.30
C THR A 224 5.22 -0.25 6.74
N VAL A 225 4.41 0.20 7.69
CA VAL A 225 4.61 -0.05 9.11
C VAL A 225 3.39 -0.82 9.61
N ASN A 226 3.62 -1.93 10.30
CA ASN A 226 2.58 -2.59 11.07
C ASN A 226 3.02 -2.70 12.54
N ILE A 227 2.15 -2.29 13.45
CA ILE A 227 2.30 -2.52 14.90
C ILE A 227 1.17 -3.41 15.43
N GLY A 228 1.50 -4.30 16.37
CA GLY A 228 0.64 -5.46 16.72
C GLY A 228 0.17 -5.54 18.17
N ALA A 229 0.67 -4.69 19.07
CA ALA A 229 0.38 -4.85 20.49
C ALA A 229 -1.05 -4.48 20.88
N ILE A 230 -1.74 -3.66 20.08
CA ILE A 230 -3.13 -3.25 20.37
C ILE A 230 -4.08 -4.45 20.26
N ASP A 231 -4.04 -5.20 19.16
CA ASP A 231 -4.79 -6.46 19.01
C ASP A 231 -4.47 -7.44 20.15
N SER A 232 -3.18 -7.70 20.38
CA SER A 232 -2.74 -8.65 21.41
C SER A 232 -3.19 -8.24 22.82
N GLY A 233 -3.22 -6.93 23.10
CA GLY A 233 -3.73 -6.39 24.36
C GLY A 233 -5.25 -6.52 24.47
N GLY A 234 -5.99 -6.26 23.40
CA GLY A 234 -7.44 -6.48 23.37
C GLY A 234 -7.84 -7.92 23.65
N HIS A 235 -7.12 -8.89 23.06
CA HIS A 235 -7.38 -10.32 23.33
C HIS A 235 -7.06 -10.75 24.77
N ASN A 236 -6.02 -10.19 25.37
CA ASN A 236 -5.40 -10.79 26.57
C ASN A 236 -5.50 -9.96 27.86
N MET A 237 -5.74 -8.65 27.74
CA MET A 237 -5.78 -7.73 28.89
C MET A 237 -7.16 -7.10 29.08
N GLY A 238 -8.02 -7.11 28.06
CA GLY A 238 -9.40 -6.62 28.16
C GLY A 238 -9.59 -5.20 27.66
N ASP A 239 -10.81 -4.68 27.84
CA ASP A 239 -11.28 -3.41 27.28
C ASP A 239 -10.56 -2.19 27.86
N ASP A 240 -10.36 -2.14 29.17
CA ASP A 240 -9.69 -1.01 29.83
C ASP A 240 -8.23 -0.84 29.38
N ASP A 241 -7.48 -1.94 29.30
CA ASP A 241 -6.08 -1.90 28.89
C ASP A 241 -5.95 -1.69 27.38
N TYR A 242 -6.89 -2.18 26.58
CA TYR A 242 -6.99 -1.84 25.16
C TYR A 242 -7.12 -0.32 24.94
N MET A 243 -7.88 0.39 25.78
CA MET A 243 -7.94 1.87 25.71
C MET A 243 -6.61 2.53 26.02
N LYS A 244 -5.93 2.09 27.09
CA LYS A 244 -4.61 2.65 27.47
C LYS A 244 -3.55 2.43 26.40
N LEU A 245 -3.62 1.33 25.67
CA LEU A 245 -2.72 1.08 24.54
C LEU A 245 -2.99 2.03 23.36
N ILE A 246 -4.25 2.36 23.08
CA ILE A 246 -4.60 3.39 22.09
C ILE A 246 -4.10 4.78 22.54
N GLU A 247 -4.25 5.12 23.82
CA GLU A 247 -3.73 6.38 24.38
C GLU A 247 -2.19 6.43 24.31
N SER A 248 -1.51 5.30 24.55
CA SER A 248 -0.05 5.21 24.39
C SER A 248 0.35 5.43 22.93
N LEU A 249 -0.33 4.77 21.99
CA LEU A 249 -0.13 4.96 20.54
C LEU A 249 -0.28 6.42 20.13
N ASP A 250 -1.29 7.13 20.64
CA ASP A 250 -1.50 8.55 20.36
C ASP A 250 -0.27 9.40 20.72
N SER A 251 0.37 9.10 21.85
CA SER A 251 1.60 9.80 22.25
C SER A 251 2.81 9.37 21.41
N ASP A 252 2.97 8.08 21.15
CA ASP A 252 4.17 7.52 20.54
C ASP A 252 4.26 7.79 19.03
N ILE A 253 3.13 7.96 18.34
CA ILE A 253 3.11 8.19 16.89
C ILE A 253 3.58 9.60 16.48
N TYR A 254 3.55 10.56 17.41
CA TYR A 254 3.77 11.97 17.10
C TYR A 254 5.13 12.29 16.43
N PRO A 255 6.28 11.73 16.86
CA PRO A 255 7.55 11.95 16.18
C PRO A 255 7.53 11.51 14.71
N LEU A 256 6.90 10.36 14.42
CA LEU A 256 6.80 9.85 13.05
C LEU A 256 5.88 10.73 12.19
N TYR A 257 4.75 11.16 12.75
CA TYR A 257 3.87 12.16 12.13
C TYR A 257 4.63 13.44 11.78
N LYS A 258 5.44 13.95 12.72
CA LYS A 258 6.22 15.17 12.51
C LYS A 258 7.28 15.01 11.42
N THR A 259 8.00 13.88 11.41
CA THR A 259 8.94 13.55 10.34
C THR A 259 8.26 13.56 8.98
N ALA A 260 7.04 13.01 8.87
CA ALA A 260 6.31 13.01 7.61
C ALA A 260 5.91 14.43 7.18
N LEU A 261 5.35 15.22 8.10
CA LEU A 261 4.93 16.60 7.86
C LEU A 261 6.09 17.49 7.40
N ASP A 262 7.20 17.47 8.15
CA ASP A 262 8.33 18.37 7.93
C ASP A 262 9.10 18.06 6.63
N ASN A 263 8.90 16.87 6.05
CA ASN A 263 9.64 16.39 4.88
C ASN A 263 8.77 16.12 3.64
N ASN A 264 7.54 16.65 3.60
CA ASN A 264 6.64 16.52 2.44
C ASN A 264 6.36 15.04 2.08
N ILE A 265 6.11 14.23 3.10
CA ILE A 265 5.77 12.80 3.00
C ILE A 265 4.30 12.63 3.35
N ALA A 266 3.58 11.84 2.56
CA ALA A 266 2.21 11.47 2.90
C ALA A 266 2.20 10.43 4.02
N PHE A 267 1.37 10.62 5.03
CA PHE A 267 1.22 9.69 6.14
C PHE A 267 -0.22 9.18 6.19
N PHE A 268 -0.37 7.86 6.12
CA PHE A 268 -1.64 7.15 6.21
C PHE A 268 -1.65 6.36 7.51
N LEU A 269 -2.58 6.65 8.40
CA LEU A 269 -2.89 5.85 9.58
C LEU A 269 -4.15 5.05 9.32
N THR A 270 -4.07 3.72 9.43
CA THR A 270 -5.21 2.82 9.29
C THR A 270 -5.10 1.62 10.23
N ALA A 271 -6.07 0.71 10.17
CA ALA A 271 -6.04 -0.60 10.80
C ALA A 271 -6.46 -1.69 9.82
N ASP A 272 -6.10 -2.92 10.13
CA ASP A 272 -6.59 -4.10 9.43
C ASP A 272 -8.02 -4.46 9.87
N HIS A 273 -8.32 -4.34 11.16
CA HIS A 273 -9.64 -4.50 11.76
C HIS A 273 -9.72 -3.83 13.14
N GLY A 274 -10.91 -3.86 13.74
CA GLY A 274 -11.12 -3.43 15.12
C GLY A 274 -11.17 -4.59 16.12
N MET A 275 -11.70 -4.32 17.31
CA MET A 275 -11.80 -5.27 18.43
C MET A 275 -13.18 -5.16 19.07
N SER A 276 -13.80 -6.28 19.42
CA SER A 276 -15.09 -6.30 20.13
C SER A 276 -14.97 -6.98 21.50
N PHE A 277 -15.79 -6.56 22.45
CA PHE A 277 -15.83 -7.10 23.81
C PHE A 277 -17.21 -7.63 24.17
N ALA A 278 -17.26 -8.70 24.97
CA ALA A 278 -18.51 -9.36 25.33
C ALA A 278 -19.40 -8.50 26.24
N THR A 279 -18.77 -7.84 27.22
CA THR A 279 -19.37 -6.98 28.23
C THR A 279 -18.36 -5.89 28.61
N MET A 280 -18.81 -4.83 29.28
CA MET A 280 -17.91 -3.92 29.99
C MET A 280 -17.05 -4.69 31.01
N ASN A 281 -15.78 -4.29 31.18
CA ASN A 281 -14.76 -4.95 31.99
C ASN A 281 -14.43 -6.40 31.55
N SER A 282 -14.64 -6.73 30.28
CA SER A 282 -14.29 -8.04 29.75
C SER A 282 -12.78 -8.23 29.76
N ARG A 283 -12.30 -9.32 30.34
CA ARG A 283 -10.87 -9.66 30.36
C ARG A 283 -10.30 -10.07 29.00
N ARG A 284 -11.16 -10.27 28.00
CA ARG A 284 -10.79 -10.69 26.64
C ARG A 284 -11.71 -10.07 25.60
N GLY A 285 -11.13 -9.64 24.50
CA GLY A 285 -11.85 -9.27 23.28
C GLY A 285 -11.83 -10.38 22.22
N GLY A 286 -12.35 -10.05 21.05
CA GLY A 286 -12.11 -10.80 19.81
C GLY A 286 -12.64 -10.04 18.60
N HIS A 287 -12.31 -10.54 17.41
CA HIS A 287 -12.66 -9.87 16.15
C HIS A 287 -13.12 -10.84 15.06
N SER A 288 -12.45 -11.99 14.87
CA SER A 288 -12.67 -12.85 13.69
C SER A 288 -13.69 -13.98 13.87
N SER A 289 -14.01 -14.39 15.09
CA SER A 289 -14.96 -15.49 15.32
C SER A 289 -16.41 -15.05 15.05
N ASP A 290 -17.32 -16.00 14.79
CA ASP A 290 -18.75 -15.74 14.51
C ASP A 290 -19.41 -14.81 15.53
N LYS A 291 -18.94 -14.85 16.78
CA LYS A 291 -19.40 -13.99 17.87
C LYS A 291 -19.10 -12.49 17.63
N TYR A 292 -17.98 -12.17 16.99
CA TYR A 292 -17.42 -10.82 16.88
C TYR A 292 -17.35 -10.30 15.43
N SER A 293 -17.29 -11.18 14.44
CA SER A 293 -16.96 -10.83 13.04
C SER A 293 -17.95 -9.92 12.33
N THR A 294 -19.15 -9.74 12.88
CA THR A 294 -20.20 -8.87 12.31
C THR A 294 -20.40 -7.57 13.11
N LYS A 295 -19.60 -7.36 14.15
CA LYS A 295 -19.78 -6.27 15.11
C LYS A 295 -19.06 -5.03 14.62
N ILE A 296 -19.71 -3.88 14.77
CA ILE A 296 -19.21 -2.64 14.19
C ILE A 296 -17.87 -2.23 14.81
N GLU A 297 -17.63 -2.57 16.08
CA GLU A 297 -16.37 -2.37 16.79
C GLU A 297 -15.22 -3.21 16.22
N SER A 298 -15.52 -4.33 15.57
CA SER A 298 -14.55 -5.15 14.84
C SER A 298 -14.39 -4.75 13.37
N LEU A 299 -15.39 -4.11 12.78
CA LEU A 299 -15.40 -3.76 11.35
C LEU A 299 -14.95 -2.33 11.07
N LYS A 300 -15.27 -1.36 11.93
CA LYS A 300 -14.89 0.04 11.74
C LYS A 300 -13.41 0.26 12.07
N ILE A 301 -12.64 0.58 11.04
CA ILE A 301 -11.23 0.93 11.14
C ILE A 301 -11.07 2.45 11.07
N PRO A 302 -9.96 3.03 11.56
CA PRO A 302 -9.63 4.40 11.27
C PRO A 302 -9.03 4.54 9.87
N LEU A 303 -9.21 5.71 9.26
CA LEU A 303 -8.34 6.17 8.18
C LEU A 303 -8.08 7.67 8.36
N VAL A 304 -6.82 8.02 8.61
CA VAL A 304 -6.37 9.41 8.73
C VAL A 304 -5.21 9.62 7.77
N ILE A 305 -5.35 10.65 6.93
CA ILE A 305 -4.41 10.94 5.85
C ILE A 305 -3.89 12.35 6.03
N LEU A 306 -2.58 12.45 6.26
CA LEU A 306 -1.85 13.70 6.22
C LEU A 306 -1.08 13.76 4.90
N SER A 307 -1.39 14.74 4.07
CA SER A 307 -0.61 15.00 2.87
C SER A 307 -0.66 16.47 2.50
N PRO A 308 0.43 17.05 1.96
CA PRO A 308 0.47 18.43 1.43
C PRO A 308 -0.64 18.73 0.42
N ASN A 309 -1.02 17.76 -0.42
CA ASN A 309 -2.07 17.89 -1.43
C ASN A 309 -3.48 17.51 -0.94
N ALA A 310 -3.62 16.98 0.27
CA ALA A 310 -4.93 16.58 0.81
C ALA A 310 -5.62 17.74 1.55
N VAL A 311 -6.96 17.73 1.54
CA VAL A 311 -7.79 18.56 2.43
C VAL A 311 -7.58 18.13 3.89
N THR A 312 -8.09 18.92 4.83
CA THR A 312 -8.07 18.60 6.27
C THR A 312 -9.48 18.58 6.84
N GLY A 313 -9.67 17.89 7.96
CA GLY A 313 -10.97 17.78 8.62
C GLY A 313 -11.64 16.43 8.38
N ILE A 314 -12.94 16.37 8.64
CA ILE A 314 -13.73 15.13 8.56
C ILE A 314 -14.28 14.97 7.15
N ILE A 315 -14.02 13.81 6.54
CA ILE A 315 -14.55 13.42 5.24
C ILE A 315 -15.70 12.43 5.47
N GLY A 316 -16.90 12.83 5.04
CA GLY A 316 -18.09 11.98 5.08
C GLY A 316 -18.17 11.04 3.88
N GLY A 317 -19.01 10.02 3.98
CA GLY A 317 -19.14 8.94 3.01
C GLY A 317 -19.07 7.59 3.69
N GLU A 318 -19.42 6.53 2.96
CA GLU A 318 -19.25 5.14 3.38
C GLU A 318 -18.19 4.51 2.48
N TYR A 319 -17.11 4.04 3.09
CA TYR A 319 -15.95 3.48 2.39
C TYR A 319 -15.61 2.10 2.90
N GLN A 320 -14.86 1.34 2.10
CA GLN A 320 -14.41 0.00 2.43
C GLN A 320 -12.88 -0.07 2.41
N GLN A 321 -12.33 -1.15 2.96
CA GLN A 321 -10.89 -1.33 3.11
C GLN A 321 -10.16 -1.44 1.76
N GLU A 322 -10.83 -1.94 0.72
CA GLU A 322 -10.32 -1.96 -0.65
C GLU A 322 -10.11 -0.54 -1.23
N ASP A 323 -10.75 0.49 -0.69
CA ASP A 323 -10.58 1.88 -1.14
C ASP A 323 -9.22 2.48 -0.73
N LEU A 324 -8.45 1.83 0.16
CA LEU A 324 -7.18 2.38 0.66
C LEU A 324 -6.08 2.43 -0.39
N ALA A 325 -5.82 1.31 -1.08
CA ALA A 325 -4.80 1.23 -2.12
C ALA A 325 -4.98 2.30 -3.22
N PRO A 326 -6.16 2.44 -3.86
CA PRO A 326 -6.36 3.44 -4.89
C PRO A 326 -6.29 4.88 -4.34
N THR A 327 -6.72 5.10 -3.09
CA THR A 327 -6.55 6.39 -2.41
C THR A 327 -5.07 6.75 -2.21
N LEU A 328 -4.25 5.79 -1.78
CA LEU A 328 -2.82 5.97 -1.57
C LEU A 328 -2.11 6.32 -2.90
N LEU A 329 -2.42 5.58 -3.96
CA LEU A 329 -1.89 5.86 -5.30
C LEU A 329 -2.30 7.25 -5.79
N GLY A 330 -3.58 7.59 -5.65
CA GLY A 330 -4.10 8.91 -6.02
C GLY A 330 -3.40 10.06 -5.29
N VAL A 331 -3.16 9.94 -3.98
CA VAL A 331 -2.41 10.94 -3.18
C VAL A 331 -0.97 11.12 -3.66
N LEU A 332 -0.32 10.04 -4.11
CA LEU A 332 1.04 10.08 -4.64
C LEU A 332 1.14 10.56 -6.10
N ASP A 333 -0.01 10.92 -6.70
CA ASP A 333 -0.22 11.11 -8.13
C ASP A 333 0.34 9.95 -8.97
N LEU A 334 0.04 8.73 -8.56
CA LEU A 334 0.33 7.51 -9.31
C LEU A 334 -0.96 7.00 -9.95
N PRO A 335 -0.88 6.38 -11.14
CA PRO A 335 -2.06 5.79 -11.77
C PRO A 335 -2.54 4.59 -10.96
N ASP A 336 -3.86 4.46 -10.84
CA ASP A 336 -4.52 3.31 -10.21
C ASP A 336 -4.71 2.18 -11.22
N ASN A 337 -3.60 1.55 -11.61
CA ASN A 337 -3.59 0.43 -12.55
C ASN A 337 -3.51 -0.93 -11.83
N LEU A 338 -4.04 -1.02 -10.61
CA LEU A 338 -4.06 -2.27 -9.85
C LEU A 338 -4.86 -3.31 -10.63
N GLN A 339 -4.18 -4.39 -11.09
CA GLN A 339 -4.75 -5.31 -12.07
C GLN A 339 -6.04 -6.01 -11.57
N TYR A 340 -6.14 -6.20 -10.26
CA TYR A 340 -7.25 -6.90 -9.61
C TYR A 340 -8.08 -5.97 -8.73
N GLY A 341 -7.69 -4.70 -8.59
CA GLY A 341 -8.35 -3.76 -7.69
C GLY A 341 -9.78 -3.46 -8.14
N ASP A 342 -10.69 -3.38 -7.18
CA ASP A 342 -12.09 -2.99 -7.34
C ASP A 342 -12.53 -1.89 -6.37
N GLY A 343 -11.65 -1.48 -5.44
CA GLY A 343 -11.83 -0.30 -4.61
C GLY A 343 -11.80 1.00 -5.40
N ASN A 344 -12.35 2.06 -4.82
CA ASN A 344 -12.43 3.38 -5.42
C ASN A 344 -11.64 4.39 -4.59
N ALA A 345 -10.83 5.21 -5.23
CA ALA A 345 -10.09 6.26 -4.53
C ALA A 345 -11.03 7.24 -3.81
N ILE A 346 -10.72 7.53 -2.54
CA ILE A 346 -11.40 8.53 -1.74
C ILE A 346 -10.91 9.92 -2.15
N ASN A 347 -11.84 10.77 -2.58
CA ASN A 347 -11.54 12.11 -3.10
C ASN A 347 -11.13 13.09 -1.99
N ILE A 348 -9.84 13.09 -1.66
CA ILE A 348 -9.26 13.98 -0.64
C ILE A 348 -8.27 15.01 -1.19
N LYS A 349 -7.85 14.89 -2.45
CA LYS A 349 -6.91 15.85 -3.04
C LYS A 349 -7.58 17.19 -3.30
N LYS A 350 -6.78 18.26 -3.28
CA LYS A 350 -7.19 19.64 -3.62
C LYS A 350 -7.26 19.92 -5.13
N TYR A 351 -6.84 18.96 -5.95
CA TYR A 351 -6.82 19.01 -7.40
C TYR A 351 -7.05 17.62 -7.97
N ALA A 352 -7.36 17.55 -9.26
CA ALA A 352 -7.46 16.33 -10.03
C ALA A 352 -6.24 16.14 -10.95
N SER A 353 -5.94 14.88 -11.23
CA SER A 353 -5.01 14.45 -12.26
C SER A 353 -5.73 13.58 -13.30
N ILE A 354 -5.38 13.74 -14.57
CA ILE A 354 -5.81 12.83 -15.64
C ILE A 354 -4.63 11.93 -15.98
N TYR A 355 -4.79 10.63 -15.79
CA TYR A 355 -3.82 9.60 -16.18
C TYR A 355 -4.27 8.97 -17.49
N VAL A 356 -3.33 8.87 -18.42
CA VAL A 356 -3.56 8.28 -19.73
C VAL A 356 -2.55 7.18 -19.95
N LYS A 357 -3.03 5.98 -20.26
CA LYS A 357 -2.21 4.81 -20.59
C LYS A 357 -2.62 4.24 -21.93
N ALA A 358 -1.65 3.86 -22.75
CA ALA A 358 -1.91 3.30 -24.06
C ALA A 358 -0.91 2.20 -24.41
N ASP A 359 -1.33 1.25 -25.24
CA ASP A 359 -0.47 0.13 -25.69
C ASP A 359 0.65 0.59 -26.65
N SER A 360 0.49 1.78 -27.24
CA SER A 360 1.47 2.44 -28.09
C SER A 360 1.44 3.95 -27.83
N LYS A 361 2.34 4.70 -28.47
CA LYS A 361 2.36 6.16 -28.30
C LYS A 361 1.09 6.79 -28.91
N TYR A 362 0.42 7.61 -28.13
CA TYR A 362 -0.66 8.48 -28.58
C TYR A 362 -0.22 9.93 -28.47
N GLN A 363 -0.59 10.76 -29.45
CA GLN A 363 -0.56 12.20 -29.30
C GLN A 363 -1.82 12.62 -28.54
N VAL A 364 -1.66 13.03 -27.29
CA VAL A 364 -2.76 13.41 -26.40
C VAL A 364 -2.69 14.90 -26.14
N SER A 365 -3.82 15.58 -26.25
CA SER A 365 -3.99 17.01 -25.99
C SER A 365 -5.14 17.27 -25.04
N LEU A 366 -4.94 18.25 -24.16
CA LEU A 366 -5.94 18.69 -23.20
C LEU A 366 -6.42 20.09 -23.60
N TRP A 367 -7.73 20.28 -23.60
CA TRP A 367 -8.38 21.52 -24.03
C TRP A 367 -9.33 22.04 -22.96
N ASN A 368 -9.46 23.36 -22.87
CA ASN A 368 -10.44 24.04 -22.03
C ASN A 368 -11.09 25.15 -22.85
N ASN A 369 -12.42 25.12 -23.02
CA ASN A 369 -13.18 26.11 -23.81
C ASN A 369 -12.54 26.39 -25.20
N ASP A 370 -12.32 25.33 -25.98
CA ASP A 370 -11.69 25.36 -27.31
C ASP A 370 -10.24 25.87 -27.36
N GLN A 371 -9.61 26.15 -26.20
CA GLN A 371 -8.20 26.48 -26.10
C GLN A 371 -7.38 25.23 -25.76
N LYS A 372 -6.41 24.89 -26.61
CA LYS A 372 -5.44 23.82 -26.31
C LYS A 372 -4.51 24.27 -25.20
N LEU A 373 -4.52 23.55 -24.08
CA LEU A 373 -3.64 23.83 -22.94
C LEU A 373 -2.29 23.13 -23.07
N SER A 374 -2.31 21.89 -23.56
CA SER A 374 -1.11 21.09 -23.69
C SER A 374 -1.29 19.97 -24.72
N GLU A 375 -0.15 19.44 -25.19
CA GLU A 375 -0.10 18.31 -26.10
C GLU A 375 1.23 17.57 -25.92
N ARG A 376 1.19 16.23 -25.93
CA ARG A 376 2.38 15.39 -25.81
C ARG A 376 2.14 14.05 -26.49
N SER A 377 3.22 13.44 -26.99
CA SER A 377 3.15 12.09 -27.52
C SER A 377 3.90 11.13 -26.59
N ASP A 378 3.15 10.22 -25.96
CA ASP A 378 3.73 9.14 -25.17
C ASP A 378 2.74 7.97 -25.02
N SER A 379 3.21 6.85 -24.49
CA SER A 379 2.35 5.71 -24.11
C SER A 379 1.76 5.86 -22.70
N GLU A 380 2.39 6.68 -21.85
CA GLU A 380 1.92 6.98 -20.51
C GLU A 380 2.08 8.47 -20.21
N LEU A 381 0.97 9.13 -19.88
CA LEU A 381 0.89 10.58 -19.69
C LEU A 381 0.10 10.92 -18.44
N ILE A 382 0.55 11.95 -17.72
CA ILE A 382 -0.15 12.52 -16.57
C ILE A 382 -0.35 14.01 -16.80
N PHE A 383 -1.60 14.47 -16.76
CA PHE A 383 -1.94 15.89 -16.64
C PHE A 383 -2.27 16.18 -15.18
N SER A 384 -1.40 16.92 -14.49
CA SER A 384 -1.53 17.16 -13.04
C SER A 384 -1.87 18.61 -12.71
N GLY A 385 -2.48 18.81 -11.53
CA GLY A 385 -2.83 20.13 -11.02
C GLY A 385 -4.07 20.74 -11.65
N LEU A 386 -5.02 19.92 -12.10
CA LEU A 386 -6.27 20.41 -12.69
C LEU A 386 -7.23 20.81 -11.57
N PRO A 387 -7.84 22.01 -11.61
CA PRO A 387 -8.83 22.42 -10.61
C PRO A 387 -10.01 21.44 -10.56
N LEU A 388 -10.48 21.13 -9.34
CA LEU A 388 -11.71 20.37 -9.17
C LEU A 388 -12.93 21.15 -9.69
N ASN A 389 -14.00 20.43 -10.00
CA ASN A 389 -15.26 20.94 -10.54
C ASN A 389 -15.10 21.75 -11.84
N SER A 390 -14.13 21.35 -12.65
CA SER A 390 -13.90 21.91 -13.98
C SER A 390 -14.09 20.85 -15.06
N SER A 391 -14.26 21.29 -16.31
CA SER A 391 -14.44 20.40 -17.46
C SER A 391 -13.36 20.67 -18.49
N TYR A 392 -12.83 19.59 -19.06
CA TYR A 392 -11.82 19.62 -20.11
C TYR A 392 -12.23 18.71 -21.26
N THR A 393 -11.71 18.97 -22.45
CA THR A 393 -11.81 18.02 -23.56
C THR A 393 -10.45 17.34 -23.74
N LEU A 394 -10.43 16.02 -23.56
CA LEU A 394 -9.26 15.18 -23.84
C LEU A 394 -9.37 14.69 -25.29
N LYS A 395 -8.34 14.95 -26.10
CA LYS A 395 -8.25 14.44 -27.47
C LYS A 395 -6.99 13.60 -27.62
N ALA A 396 -7.11 12.39 -28.14
CA ALA A 396 -5.99 11.49 -28.36
C ALA A 396 -6.01 10.90 -29.77
N THR A 397 -4.86 10.91 -30.45
CA THR A 397 -4.70 10.33 -31.78
C THR A 397 -3.49 9.40 -31.82
N GLY A 398 -3.69 8.17 -32.30
CA GLY A 398 -2.64 7.17 -32.40
C GLY A 398 -3.05 5.98 -33.28
N ASP A 399 -2.27 4.91 -33.23
CA ASP A 399 -2.47 3.72 -34.10
C ASP A 399 -3.82 3.00 -33.89
N GLY A 400 -4.46 3.19 -32.74
CA GLY A 400 -5.78 2.63 -32.44
C GLY A 400 -6.96 3.56 -32.75
N GLY A 401 -6.70 4.75 -33.31
CA GLY A 401 -7.74 5.68 -33.76
C GLY A 401 -7.63 7.08 -33.14
N THR A 402 -8.72 7.83 -33.26
CA THR A 402 -8.90 9.15 -32.64
C THR A 402 -9.97 9.04 -31.55
N PHE A 403 -9.68 9.63 -30.40
CA PHE A 403 -10.55 9.68 -29.23
C PHE A 403 -10.77 11.14 -28.86
N GLU A 404 -12.00 11.50 -28.54
CA GLU A 404 -12.37 12.81 -28.02
C GLU A 404 -13.43 12.63 -26.93
N GLU A 405 -13.14 13.13 -25.73
CA GLU A 405 -14.03 12.99 -24.58
C GLU A 405 -14.05 14.27 -23.76
N ILE A 406 -15.25 14.70 -23.36
CA ILE A 406 -15.43 15.79 -22.40
C ILE A 406 -15.42 15.16 -21.00
N VAL A 407 -14.46 15.59 -20.18
CA VAL A 407 -14.18 15.04 -18.86
C VAL A 407 -14.50 16.09 -17.82
N SER A 408 -15.38 15.76 -16.87
CA SER A 408 -15.62 16.59 -15.69
C SER A 408 -14.79 16.07 -14.51
N LEU A 409 -14.07 16.96 -13.84
CA LEU A 409 -13.08 16.62 -12.81
C LEU A 409 -13.57 16.93 -11.41
N ASP A 410 -14.34 16.02 -10.84
CA ASP A 410 -14.60 15.94 -9.40
C ASP A 410 -13.54 15.12 -8.64
N SER A 411 -12.73 14.37 -9.38
CA SER A 411 -11.67 13.47 -8.91
C SER A 411 -10.59 13.31 -9.98
N ASP A 412 -9.55 12.55 -9.64
CA ASP A 412 -8.68 11.94 -10.63
C ASP A 412 -9.47 11.12 -11.65
N LYS A 413 -9.01 11.10 -12.90
CA LYS A 413 -9.61 10.33 -14.00
C LYS A 413 -8.56 9.53 -14.74
N GLN A 414 -8.95 8.37 -15.25
CA GLN A 414 -8.05 7.45 -15.93
C GLN A 414 -8.61 7.03 -17.28
N PHE A 415 -7.74 7.05 -18.29
CA PHE A 415 -8.08 6.67 -19.66
C PHE A 415 -7.10 5.62 -20.16
N SER A 416 -7.65 4.53 -20.70
CA SER A 416 -6.86 3.50 -21.37
C SER A 416 -7.21 3.43 -22.84
N PHE A 417 -6.23 3.69 -23.71
CA PHE A 417 -6.39 3.56 -25.16
C PHE A 417 -5.74 2.26 -25.61
N LYS A 418 -6.58 1.24 -25.85
CA LYS A 418 -6.15 -0.04 -26.39
C LYS A 418 -6.37 -0.09 -27.90
N LYS A 419 -5.46 -0.76 -28.61
CA LYS A 419 -5.72 -1.08 -30.02
C LYS A 419 -6.90 -2.07 -30.07
N PRO A 420 -7.87 -1.92 -30.99
CA PRO A 420 -8.86 -2.96 -31.21
C PRO A 420 -8.14 -4.28 -31.50
N GLU A 421 -8.42 -5.33 -30.74
CA GLU A 421 -7.80 -6.63 -30.98
C GLU A 421 -8.16 -7.09 -32.39
N SER A 422 -7.19 -7.02 -33.31
CA SER A 422 -7.27 -7.79 -34.55
C SER A 422 -7.26 -9.25 -34.15
N SER A 423 -8.38 -9.94 -34.34
CA SER A 423 -8.51 -11.39 -34.19
C SER A 423 -7.31 -12.07 -34.87
N PHE A 424 -6.50 -12.78 -34.08
CA PHE A 424 -5.20 -13.38 -34.41
C PHE A 424 -3.99 -12.44 -34.40
N ASN A 425 -3.51 -12.08 -33.21
CA ASN A 425 -2.11 -11.72 -33.03
C ASN A 425 -1.51 -12.54 -31.86
N ILE A 426 -0.81 -13.62 -32.20
CA ILE A 426 -0.10 -14.44 -31.21
C ILE A 426 1.03 -13.56 -30.65
N SER A 427 0.93 -13.17 -29.38
CA SER A 427 1.96 -12.34 -28.75
C SER A 427 3.34 -13.01 -28.85
N ASN A 428 4.40 -12.21 -29.05
CA ASN A 428 5.77 -12.72 -29.17
C ASN A 428 6.16 -13.63 -27.99
N ARG A 429 5.64 -13.37 -26.78
CA ARG A 429 5.82 -14.24 -25.60
C ARG A 429 5.15 -15.60 -25.77
N ARG A 430 3.93 -15.68 -26.30
CA ARG A 430 3.26 -16.96 -26.61
C ARG A 430 3.97 -17.72 -27.72
N LEU A 431 4.44 -17.02 -28.77
CA LEU A 431 5.21 -17.64 -29.84
C LEU A 431 6.52 -18.24 -29.31
N ILE A 432 7.25 -17.50 -28.46
CA ILE A 432 8.48 -17.97 -27.80
C ILE A 432 8.20 -19.15 -26.88
N ALA A 433 7.11 -19.12 -26.10
CA ALA A 433 6.71 -20.24 -25.23
C ALA A 433 6.40 -21.49 -26.05
N ILE A 434 5.68 -21.37 -27.18
CA ILE A 434 5.40 -22.47 -28.10
C ILE A 434 6.70 -23.03 -28.67
N ILE A 435 7.63 -22.16 -29.09
CA ILE A 435 8.95 -22.57 -29.61
C ILE A 435 9.76 -23.31 -28.54
N LEU A 436 9.78 -22.83 -27.30
CA LEU A 436 10.49 -23.47 -26.18
C LEU A 436 9.89 -24.84 -25.85
N ILE A 437 8.57 -24.95 -25.80
CA ILE A 437 7.87 -26.24 -25.60
C ILE A 437 8.22 -27.22 -26.72
N LEU A 438 8.24 -26.77 -27.97
CA LEU A 438 8.65 -27.59 -29.11
C LEU A 438 10.11 -28.04 -29.00
N ILE A 439 11.02 -27.15 -28.62
CA ILE A 439 12.45 -27.49 -28.44
C ILE A 439 12.64 -28.53 -27.34
N VAL A 440 11.97 -28.39 -26.20
CA VAL A 440 12.04 -29.36 -25.09
C VAL A 440 11.52 -30.73 -25.53
N ASN A 441 10.38 -30.77 -26.22
CA ASN A 441 9.79 -32.02 -26.71
C ASN A 441 10.66 -32.70 -27.76
N ILE A 442 11.23 -31.94 -28.71
CA ILE A 442 12.13 -32.48 -29.74
C ILE A 442 13.43 -32.99 -29.11
N ALA A 443 14.02 -32.26 -28.17
CA ALA A 443 15.22 -32.69 -27.45
C ALA A 443 14.96 -33.97 -26.64
N GLY A 444 13.81 -34.06 -25.96
CA GLY A 444 13.37 -35.26 -25.25
C GLY A 444 13.22 -36.46 -26.18
N LEU A 445 12.59 -36.28 -27.35
CA LEU A 445 12.46 -37.33 -28.37
C LEU A 445 13.81 -37.82 -28.92
N ILE A 446 14.77 -36.92 -29.12
CA ILE A 446 16.12 -37.27 -29.59
C ILE A 446 16.87 -38.08 -28.52
N ILE A 447 16.76 -37.72 -27.24
CA ILE A 447 17.37 -38.46 -26.13
C ILE A 447 16.74 -39.85 -25.99
N ILE A 448 15.41 -39.96 -26.08
CA ILE A 448 14.71 -41.25 -26.02
C ILE A 448 15.13 -42.18 -27.17
N ARG A 449 15.29 -41.65 -28.39
CA ARG A 449 15.81 -42.43 -29.52
C ARG A 449 17.24 -42.93 -29.27
N ARG A 450 18.11 -42.09 -28.72
CA ARG A 450 19.50 -42.44 -28.39
C ARG A 450 19.68 -43.44 -27.25
N ILE A 451 18.65 -43.69 -26.45
CA ILE A 451 18.66 -44.70 -25.38
C ILE A 451 18.11 -46.05 -25.88
N LYS A 452 17.37 -46.04 -27.00
CA LYS A 452 16.79 -47.24 -27.61
C LYS A 452 17.67 -47.87 -28.71
N ASP A 453 18.64 -47.11 -29.23
CA ASP A 453 19.75 -47.59 -30.05
C ASP A 453 20.99 -47.80 -29.16
#